data_AF-A0A6H0XTP5-F1
#
_entry.id   AF-A0A6H0XTP5-F1
#
_cell.length_a   1.000
_cell.length_b   1.000
_cell.length_c   1.000
_cell.angle_alpha   90.00
_cell.angle_beta   90.00
_cell.angle_gamma   90.00
#
_symmetry.space_group_name_H-M   'P 1'
#
loop_
_entity.id
_entity.type
_entity.pdbx_description
1 polymer ?
#
loop_
_entity_poly.entity_id
_entity_poly.type
_entity_poly.pdbx_seq_one_letter_code
_entity_poly.pdbx_strand_id
1 'polypeptide(L)'
;MCGIFACHQHPDVAKFRSTAIRMGKQIKHRGPDWSADLSADTGAQPITNKDETIALAVNGEIYNHKILRKSLSKLYPFKTHSDCEVIIPLYEEHGIDAPKYLDGMFSWVLHDKVQDRLIAARDPIGITTFYIGRSSTTPGSVYFASELKCLHPVCDDIQSFPPGHVYDSKTDSLTRYYTPKWLVEPSNIPTTPLDLTLLRETFERSVRKRLMAEVPYGVLLSGGLDSSLVASIAQRETLRLQKEYAKTLAQSGVNTPNLNGAGVVDDMPAPGTIDAEELAGVDEQYNLSSVPVLSQLNSFSIGLPGAPDSKAAAEVARFLGTKHHSLTFTIQEGLDSLYDVIYHLETYDVTTIRASTPMFLLSRKIKAMGVKMVLSGEGSDEIFGGYLYFHNAPDKKAFHEETVRRVKNLHLADCLRANKSTSAWGLEARVPFLDKQFLDVAMNIDPQEKMITKNRIEKYILRKAFDTEGAPGQKPYLPKHILWRQKEQFSDGVGYGWIDGLKDEAAKHVTDEQMKEETIRKEKPQWGDDIPDSKEAYWYRTMFDEIFPPYCASTVMRWTPTWSKQTDPSGRAIASHDAAYKDAAV
;
A
#
# COMPACT_ATOMS: atom_id res chain seq x y z
N MET A 1 2.51 -4.28 10.36
CA MET A 1 1.29 -3.46 10.20
C MET A 1 0.42 -3.49 11.45
N CYS A 2 -0.24 -2.38 11.78
CA CYS A 2 -1.03 -2.20 13.01
C CYS A 2 -2.44 -1.67 12.69
N GLY A 3 -3.30 -1.59 13.72
CA GLY A 3 -4.61 -0.94 13.63
C GLY A 3 -4.73 0.14 14.70
N ILE A 4 -5.22 1.32 14.32
CA ILE A 4 -5.48 2.44 15.23
C ILE A 4 -6.98 2.56 15.44
N PHE A 5 -7.39 2.77 16.69
CA PHE A 5 -8.67 3.38 17.06
C PHE A 5 -8.38 4.41 18.16
N ALA A 6 -8.84 5.65 17.97
CA ALA A 6 -8.69 6.73 18.94
C ALA A 6 -9.95 7.58 19.01
N CYS A 7 -10.20 8.14 20.19
CA CYS A 7 -11.27 9.11 20.44
C CYS A 7 -10.73 10.18 21.38
N HIS A 8 -10.99 11.45 21.05
CA HIS A 8 -10.59 12.59 21.87
C HIS A 8 -11.82 13.39 22.28
N GLN A 9 -11.80 13.89 23.52
CA GLN A 9 -12.88 14.66 24.16
C GLN A 9 -14.24 13.95 24.27
N HIS A 10 -14.25 12.62 24.46
CA HIS A 10 -15.48 11.92 24.82
C HIS A 10 -16.01 12.41 26.19
N PRO A 11 -17.29 12.80 26.31
CA PRO A 11 -17.82 13.41 27.54
C PRO A 11 -17.83 12.48 28.76
N ASP A 12 -17.88 11.17 28.54
CA ASP A 12 -17.80 10.14 29.59
C ASP A 12 -16.85 9.02 29.15
N VAL A 13 -15.56 9.20 29.43
CA VAL A 13 -14.51 8.25 29.05
C VAL A 13 -14.67 6.91 29.77
N ALA A 14 -15.08 6.92 31.04
CA ALA A 14 -15.23 5.71 31.85
C ALA A 14 -16.28 4.77 31.25
N LYS A 15 -17.43 5.31 30.85
CA LYS A 15 -18.49 4.55 30.18
C LYS A 15 -18.11 4.14 28.76
N PHE A 16 -17.41 5.01 28.02
CA PHE A 16 -17.04 4.76 26.63
C PHE A 16 -15.93 3.73 26.46
N ARG A 17 -15.06 3.55 27.46
CA ARG A 17 -13.88 2.69 27.36
C ARG A 17 -14.19 1.26 26.88
N SER A 18 -15.27 0.65 27.35
CA SER A 18 -15.67 -0.70 26.90
C SER A 18 -16.05 -0.73 25.41
N THR A 19 -16.72 0.32 24.92
CA THR A 19 -17.02 0.51 23.50
C THR A 19 -15.73 0.74 22.71
N ALA A 20 -14.83 1.61 23.16
CA ALA A 20 -13.54 1.86 22.51
C ALA A 20 -12.73 0.56 22.33
N ILE A 21 -12.64 -0.27 23.37
CA ILE A 21 -11.97 -1.58 23.30
C ILE A 21 -12.64 -2.49 22.25
N ARG A 22 -13.98 -2.50 22.19
CA ARG A 22 -14.72 -3.27 21.19
C ARG A 22 -14.46 -2.76 19.77
N MET A 23 -14.37 -1.46 19.55
CA MET A 23 -14.02 -0.88 18.24
C MET A 23 -12.60 -1.26 17.84
N GLY A 24 -11.62 -1.13 18.75
CA GLY A 24 -10.25 -1.57 18.49
C GLY A 24 -10.12 -3.07 18.16
N LYS A 25 -10.95 -3.92 18.79
CA LYS A 25 -10.96 -5.38 18.49
C LYS A 25 -11.38 -5.70 17.05
N GLN A 26 -12.17 -4.86 16.39
CA GLN A 26 -12.62 -5.09 15.01
C GLN A 26 -11.50 -4.91 13.97
N ILE A 27 -10.33 -4.41 14.37
CA ILE A 27 -9.13 -4.28 13.52
C ILE A 27 -7.95 -5.11 14.05
N LYS A 28 -8.21 -6.05 14.96
CA LYS A 28 -7.17 -6.94 15.50
C LYS A 28 -6.48 -7.76 14.40
N HIS A 29 -7.18 -8.09 13.31
CA HIS A 29 -6.58 -8.79 12.16
C HIS A 29 -5.35 -8.06 11.59
N ARG A 30 -5.31 -6.72 11.66
CA ARG A 30 -4.19 -5.92 11.16
C ARG A 30 -2.92 -6.11 11.99
N GLY A 31 -3.08 -6.18 13.31
CA GLY A 31 -2.00 -6.30 14.30
C GLY A 31 -2.26 -7.46 15.26
N PRO A 32 -2.09 -8.72 14.83
CA PRO A 32 -2.45 -9.89 15.64
C PRO A 32 -1.47 -10.15 16.79
N ASP A 33 -0.26 -9.58 16.72
CA ASP A 33 0.85 -9.88 17.62
C ASP A 33 0.62 -9.37 19.05
N TRP A 34 -0.04 -8.21 19.22
CA TRP A 34 -0.33 -7.63 20.54
C TRP A 34 -1.50 -6.62 20.52
N SER A 35 -2.09 -6.34 21.68
CA SER A 35 -3.04 -5.24 21.87
C SER A 35 -2.79 -4.60 23.23
N ALA A 36 -2.48 -3.31 23.27
CA ALA A 36 -2.20 -2.59 24.52
C ALA A 36 -3.01 -1.28 24.60
N ASP A 37 -3.41 -0.94 25.83
CA ASP A 37 -3.91 0.39 26.20
C ASP A 37 -2.72 1.27 26.68
N LEU A 38 -1.72 0.66 27.34
CA LEU A 38 -0.39 1.22 27.72
C LEU A 38 0.57 0.03 27.99
N SER A 39 1.78 -0.03 27.38
CA SER A 39 2.77 -1.10 27.67
C SER A 39 4.21 -0.74 27.26
N ALA A 40 5.20 -1.30 27.98
CA ALA A 40 6.63 -1.01 27.92
C ALA A 40 7.46 -2.13 27.23
N ASP A 41 7.01 -2.63 26.07
CA ASP A 41 7.83 -3.51 25.22
C ASP A 41 8.44 -2.69 24.06
N THR A 42 9.53 -3.17 23.46
CA THR A 42 10.47 -2.41 22.59
C THR A 42 9.89 -1.85 21.28
N GLY A 43 8.60 -2.11 21.03
CA GLY A 43 7.77 -1.49 19.99
C GLY A 43 6.26 -1.51 20.28
N ALA A 44 5.86 -1.77 21.54
CA ALA A 44 4.44 -1.78 21.90
C ALA A 44 3.84 -0.38 21.79
N GLN A 45 2.59 -0.33 21.34
CA GLN A 45 1.85 0.92 21.18
C GLN A 45 0.70 1.00 22.20
N PRO A 46 0.36 2.20 22.72
CA PRO A 46 0.93 3.50 22.34
C PRO A 46 2.37 3.73 22.85
N ILE A 47 3.22 4.28 21.98
CA ILE A 47 4.58 4.70 22.31
C ILE A 47 4.48 6.00 23.11
N THR A 48 5.24 6.13 24.19
CA THR A 48 5.24 7.32 25.04
C THR A 48 6.60 8.00 25.07
N ASN A 49 6.63 9.30 25.33
CA ASN A 49 7.90 9.97 25.68
C ASN A 49 8.36 9.56 27.09
N LYS A 50 9.55 10.05 27.50
CA LYS A 50 10.15 9.74 28.81
C LYS A 50 9.22 10.03 29.98
N ASP A 51 8.53 11.17 29.95
CA ASP A 51 7.69 11.66 31.04
C ASP A 51 6.22 11.21 30.91
N GLU A 52 5.90 10.38 29.91
CA GLU A 52 4.55 9.86 29.61
C GLU A 52 3.49 10.96 29.44
N THR A 53 3.93 12.14 28.99
CA THR A 53 3.07 13.28 28.67
C THR A 53 2.57 13.25 27.23
N ILE A 54 3.28 12.54 26.35
CA ILE A 54 2.90 12.31 24.95
C ILE A 54 2.66 10.82 24.77
N ALA A 55 1.54 10.47 24.11
CA ALA A 55 1.22 9.11 23.68
C ALA A 55 0.97 9.07 22.17
N LEU A 56 1.58 8.12 21.47
CA LEU A 56 1.58 7.98 20.02
C LEU A 56 1.13 6.58 19.60
N ALA A 57 0.14 6.50 18.73
CA ALA A 57 -0.25 5.27 18.03
C ALA A 57 -0.02 5.44 16.54
N VAL A 58 0.63 4.46 15.90
CA VAL A 58 1.07 4.49 14.51
C VAL A 58 0.74 3.17 13.81
N ASN A 59 0.19 3.28 12.62
CA ASN A 59 0.14 2.21 11.65
C ASN A 59 0.98 2.66 10.46
N GLY A 60 2.23 2.20 10.38
CA GLY A 60 3.17 2.68 9.37
C GLY A 60 4.60 2.20 9.57
N GLU A 61 5.46 2.70 8.70
CA GLU A 61 6.90 2.48 8.64
C GLU A 61 7.57 3.80 8.24
N ILE A 62 8.51 4.29 9.05
CA ILE A 62 9.29 5.51 8.82
C ILE A 62 10.69 5.12 8.34
N TYR A 63 10.87 5.01 7.03
CA TYR A 63 12.09 4.47 6.42
C TYR A 63 13.34 5.32 6.65
N ASN A 64 13.20 6.62 6.95
CA ASN A 64 14.31 7.52 7.29
C ASN A 64 14.53 7.70 8.79
N HIS A 65 13.96 6.85 9.66
CA HIS A 65 14.02 7.05 11.11
C HIS A 65 15.46 7.14 11.66
N LYS A 66 16.41 6.34 11.14
CA LYS A 66 17.83 6.41 11.54
C LYS A 66 18.44 7.78 11.28
N ILE A 67 18.14 8.35 10.11
CA ILE A 67 18.60 9.69 9.70
C ILE A 67 17.95 10.75 10.61
N LEU A 68 16.66 10.60 10.92
CA LEU A 68 15.94 11.51 11.80
C LEU A 68 16.50 11.49 13.22
N ARG A 69 16.77 10.31 13.80
CA ARG A 69 17.37 10.16 15.14
C ARG A 69 18.68 10.94 15.30
N LYS A 70 19.51 11.00 14.24
CA LYS A 70 20.78 11.73 14.21
C LYS A 70 20.65 13.24 13.94
N SER A 71 19.53 13.67 13.35
CA SER A 71 19.33 15.05 12.89
C SER A 71 18.44 15.91 13.80
N LEU A 72 17.96 15.34 14.92
CA LEU A 72 17.22 16.10 15.94
C LEU A 72 18.06 17.27 16.48
N SER A 73 17.41 18.42 16.65
CA SER A 73 18.07 19.60 17.22
C SER A 73 18.36 19.45 18.72
N LYS A 74 17.56 18.63 19.41
CA LYS A 74 17.69 18.32 20.84
C LYS A 74 17.92 16.84 21.05
N LEU A 75 18.73 16.52 22.04
CA LEU A 75 18.91 15.13 22.47
C LEU A 75 17.58 14.59 23.02
N TYR A 76 17.04 13.57 22.36
CA TYR A 76 15.82 12.87 22.76
C TYR A 76 16.17 11.47 23.29
N PRO A 77 15.78 11.12 24.54
CA PRO A 77 16.04 9.81 25.11
C PRO A 77 15.02 8.78 24.62
N PHE A 78 15.31 8.18 23.46
CA PHE A 78 14.47 7.12 22.88
C PHE A 78 14.28 5.94 23.84
N LYS A 79 13.03 5.49 23.98
CA LYS A 79 12.64 4.34 24.82
C LYS A 79 12.57 3.03 24.03
N THR A 80 12.47 3.11 22.70
CA THR A 80 12.14 2.00 21.83
C THR A 80 13.05 1.96 20.61
N HIS A 81 13.16 0.76 20.02
CA HIS A 81 13.82 0.56 18.73
C HIS A 81 12.88 0.84 17.55
N SER A 82 11.61 1.13 17.84
CA SER A 82 10.62 1.42 16.80
C SER A 82 11.03 2.62 15.95
N ASP A 83 10.94 2.42 14.64
CA ASP A 83 11.08 3.47 13.63
C ASP A 83 10.08 4.61 13.84
N CYS A 84 8.93 4.33 14.46
CA CYS A 84 7.84 5.27 14.67
C CYS A 84 8.07 6.26 15.82
N GLU A 85 8.94 5.94 16.80
CA GLU A 85 9.14 6.82 17.97
C GLU A 85 9.68 8.20 17.58
N VAL A 86 10.40 8.32 16.46
CA VAL A 86 10.94 9.60 15.95
C VAL A 86 9.86 10.66 15.70
N ILE A 87 8.59 10.26 15.57
CA ILE A 87 7.46 11.20 15.42
C ILE A 87 7.29 12.07 16.67
N ILE A 88 7.56 11.54 17.87
CA ILE A 88 7.44 12.27 19.14
C ILE A 88 8.39 13.47 19.19
N PRO A 89 9.72 13.31 19.08
CA PRO A 89 10.63 14.46 19.10
C PRO A 89 10.42 15.40 17.91
N LEU A 90 10.02 14.89 16.73
CA LEU A 90 9.67 15.77 15.60
C LEU A 90 8.43 16.63 15.91
N TYR A 91 7.42 16.11 16.61
CA TYR A 91 6.30 16.90 17.09
C TYR A 91 6.75 17.93 18.13
N GLU A 92 7.64 17.56 19.06
CA GLU A 92 8.17 18.50 20.05
C GLU A 92 8.97 19.66 19.40
N GLU A 93 9.67 19.41 18.29
CA GLU A 93 10.46 20.42 17.57
C GLU A 93 9.65 21.24 16.55
N HIS A 94 8.69 20.61 15.86
CA HIS A 94 8.03 21.17 14.68
C HIS A 94 6.49 21.24 14.79
N GLY A 95 5.89 20.69 15.83
CA GLY A 95 4.44 20.65 16.01
C GLY A 95 3.73 19.98 14.84
N ILE A 96 2.78 20.70 14.23
CA ILE A 96 1.98 20.20 13.11
C ILE A 96 2.79 19.96 11.82
N ASP A 97 4.02 20.48 11.75
CA ASP A 97 4.90 20.31 10.60
C ASP A 97 5.74 19.02 10.66
N ALA A 98 5.69 18.28 11.78
CA ALA A 98 6.39 17.00 11.94
C ALA A 98 6.22 16.01 10.75
N PRO A 99 5.02 15.82 10.15
CA PRO A 99 4.86 14.91 9.02
C PRO A 99 5.71 15.25 7.78
N LYS A 100 6.12 16.51 7.60
CA LYS A 100 6.90 16.95 6.43
C LYS A 100 8.27 16.26 6.34
N TYR A 101 8.83 15.92 7.50
CA TYR A 101 10.16 15.32 7.65
C TYR A 101 10.16 13.80 7.47
N LEU A 102 8.98 13.17 7.52
CA LEU A 102 8.84 11.73 7.43
C LEU A 102 8.99 11.24 5.97
N ASP A 103 9.75 10.17 5.79
CA ASP A 103 9.84 9.38 4.55
C ASP A 103 9.33 7.98 4.85
N GLY A 104 8.07 7.71 4.54
CA GLY A 104 7.39 6.53 5.03
C GLY A 104 5.97 6.39 4.51
N MET A 105 5.34 5.28 4.90
CA MET A 105 3.90 5.09 4.82
C MET A 105 3.37 5.06 6.25
N PHE A 106 2.36 5.85 6.58
CA PHE A 106 1.92 6.01 7.96
C PHE A 106 0.54 6.61 8.08
N SER A 107 -0.14 6.19 9.12
CA SER A 107 -1.23 6.92 9.76
C SER A 107 -0.92 6.93 11.24
N TRP A 108 -1.08 8.06 11.90
CA TRP A 108 -0.82 8.15 13.33
C TRP A 108 -1.74 9.12 14.05
N VAL A 109 -1.88 8.89 15.36
CA VAL A 109 -2.55 9.76 16.32
C VAL A 109 -1.59 9.97 17.48
N LEU A 110 -1.36 11.24 17.83
CA LEU A 110 -0.53 11.66 18.95
C LEU A 110 -1.40 12.49 19.90
N HIS A 111 -1.38 12.16 21.19
CA HIS A 111 -2.03 12.95 22.23
C HIS A 111 -0.98 13.55 23.18
N ASP A 112 -0.95 14.87 23.24
CA ASP A 112 -0.15 15.66 24.18
C ASP A 112 -1.04 16.06 25.36
N LYS A 113 -0.82 15.39 26.50
CA LYS A 113 -1.57 15.60 27.74
C LYS A 113 -1.35 16.98 28.34
N VAL A 114 -0.17 17.58 28.16
CA VAL A 114 0.15 18.89 28.75
C VAL A 114 -0.63 19.98 28.05
N GLN A 115 -0.78 19.87 26.74
CA GLN A 115 -1.52 20.82 25.92
C GLN A 115 -3.01 20.48 25.76
N ASP A 116 -3.45 19.33 26.26
CA ASP A 116 -4.74 18.69 25.91
C ASP A 116 -5.01 18.76 24.41
N ARG A 117 -4.05 18.26 23.63
CA ARG A 117 -4.03 18.38 22.16
C ARG A 117 -3.80 17.04 21.52
N LEU A 118 -4.72 16.64 20.65
CA LEU A 118 -4.54 15.56 19.70
C LEU A 118 -4.10 16.09 18.33
N ILE A 119 -3.05 15.50 17.77
CA ILE A 119 -2.63 15.64 16.37
C ILE A 119 -2.79 14.28 15.67
N ALA A 120 -3.27 14.28 14.44
CA ALA A 120 -3.28 13.07 13.62
C ALA A 120 -2.76 13.38 12.22
N ALA A 121 -2.07 12.45 11.57
CA ALA A 121 -1.60 12.65 10.20
C ALA A 121 -1.64 11.35 9.39
N ARG A 122 -1.72 11.51 8.08
CA ARG A 122 -1.65 10.41 7.09
C ARG A 122 -0.58 10.70 6.06
N ASP A 123 0.07 9.65 5.58
CA ASP A 123 1.17 9.72 4.62
C ASP A 123 0.80 10.43 3.30
N PRO A 124 1.80 10.91 2.53
CA PRO A 124 1.60 11.76 1.36
C PRO A 124 0.58 11.27 0.34
N ILE A 125 0.49 9.95 0.12
CA ILE A 125 -0.33 9.34 -0.95
C ILE A 125 -1.55 8.59 -0.39
N GLY A 126 -1.54 8.27 0.90
CA GLY A 126 -2.58 7.49 1.56
C GLY A 126 -2.39 5.99 1.37
N ILE A 127 -1.13 5.55 1.40
CA ILE A 127 -0.73 4.13 1.33
C ILE A 127 -1.36 3.35 2.49
N THR A 128 -1.34 3.92 3.69
CA THR A 128 -2.06 3.40 4.84
C THR A 128 -3.51 3.85 4.82
N THR A 129 -4.43 3.03 5.32
CA THR A 129 -5.86 3.39 5.43
C THR A 129 -6.13 4.08 6.77
N PHE A 130 -6.90 5.17 6.72
CA PHE A 130 -7.18 6.00 7.88
C PHE A 130 -8.43 6.85 7.66
N TYR A 131 -9.25 6.98 8.69
CA TYR A 131 -10.56 7.62 8.67
C TYR A 131 -10.70 8.56 9.87
N ILE A 132 -11.46 9.63 9.69
CA ILE A 132 -11.91 10.54 10.74
C ILE A 132 -13.44 10.46 10.83
N GLY A 133 -13.97 10.45 12.06
CA GLY A 133 -15.40 10.34 12.32
C GLY A 133 -15.89 11.38 13.32
N ARG A 134 -17.17 11.75 13.18
CA ARG A 134 -17.94 12.61 14.10
C ARG A 134 -19.23 11.92 14.49
N SER A 135 -19.79 12.36 15.63
CA SER A 135 -21.02 11.82 16.18
C SER A 135 -21.94 12.96 16.62
N SER A 136 -23.14 13.03 16.08
CA SER A 136 -24.15 14.02 16.52
C SER A 136 -24.50 13.88 18.02
N THR A 137 -24.34 12.68 18.59
CA THR A 137 -24.59 12.42 20.01
C THR A 137 -23.49 12.90 20.94
N THR A 138 -22.27 13.09 20.42
CA THR A 138 -21.12 13.62 21.17
C THR A 138 -20.36 14.64 20.30
N PRO A 139 -20.93 15.82 20.05
CA PRO A 139 -20.43 16.75 19.03
C PRO A 139 -19.02 17.31 19.31
N GLY A 140 -18.57 17.30 20.57
CA GLY A 140 -17.18 17.66 20.93
C GLY A 140 -16.17 16.53 20.70
N SER A 141 -16.61 15.30 20.46
CA SER A 141 -15.73 14.17 20.22
C SER A 141 -15.24 14.14 18.78
N VAL A 142 -13.98 13.73 18.60
CA VAL A 142 -13.45 13.34 17.29
C VAL A 142 -12.88 11.93 17.36
N TYR A 143 -13.14 11.13 16.34
CA TYR A 143 -12.76 9.73 16.26
C TYR A 143 -11.80 9.49 15.09
N PHE A 144 -10.87 8.56 15.28
CA PHE A 144 -9.93 8.14 14.25
C PHE A 144 -9.84 6.63 14.22
N ALA A 145 -9.78 6.04 13.04
CA ALA A 145 -9.51 4.62 12.91
C ALA A 145 -8.81 4.25 11.60
N SER A 146 -8.08 3.14 11.59
CA SER A 146 -7.50 2.61 10.35
C SER A 146 -8.56 2.09 9.36
N GLU A 147 -9.70 1.61 9.86
CA GLU A 147 -10.76 1.03 9.04
C GLU A 147 -12.14 1.57 9.48
N LEU A 148 -13.00 1.85 8.50
CA LEU A 148 -14.35 2.42 8.62
C LEU A 148 -15.22 1.63 9.60
N LYS A 149 -15.08 0.31 9.63
CA LYS A 149 -15.90 -0.58 10.45
C LYS A 149 -15.80 -0.26 11.95
N CYS A 150 -14.66 0.28 12.39
CA CYS A 150 -14.47 0.73 13.77
C CYS A 150 -15.23 2.02 14.12
N LEU A 151 -15.69 2.78 13.12
CA LEU A 151 -16.29 4.10 13.31
C LEU A 151 -17.81 4.08 13.13
N HIS A 152 -18.36 3.35 12.15
CA HIS A 152 -19.82 3.37 11.91
C HIS A 152 -20.70 2.96 13.10
N PRO A 153 -20.25 2.19 14.12
CA PRO A 153 -21.10 1.91 15.29
C PRO A 153 -21.21 3.10 16.25
N VAL A 154 -20.37 4.12 16.12
CA VAL A 154 -20.29 5.27 17.06
C VAL A 154 -20.30 6.64 16.37
N CYS A 155 -20.12 6.69 15.06
CA CYS A 155 -20.10 7.89 14.22
C CYS A 155 -21.20 7.85 13.16
N ASP A 156 -21.81 9.00 12.88
CA ASP A 156 -22.81 9.22 11.83
C ASP A 156 -22.29 10.07 10.66
N ASP A 157 -21.12 10.68 10.80
CA ASP A 157 -20.33 11.28 9.72
C ASP A 157 -18.92 10.69 9.73
N ILE A 158 -18.51 10.07 8.63
CA ILE A 158 -17.21 9.43 8.49
C ILE A 158 -16.62 9.75 7.14
N GLN A 159 -15.37 10.18 7.15
CA GLN A 159 -14.64 10.57 5.95
C GLN A 159 -13.30 9.84 5.93
N SER A 160 -12.81 9.52 4.73
CA SER A 160 -11.41 9.09 4.59
C SER A 160 -10.53 10.27 5.02
N PHE A 161 -9.61 10.03 5.95
CA PHE A 161 -8.67 11.06 6.36
C PHE A 161 -7.80 11.40 5.14
N PRO A 162 -7.74 12.66 4.67
CA PRO A 162 -7.16 12.95 3.36
C PRO A 162 -5.63 12.69 3.35
N PRO A 163 -5.08 12.08 2.28
CA PRO A 163 -3.63 11.87 2.13
C PRO A 163 -2.81 13.16 2.23
N GLY A 164 -1.63 13.09 2.86
CA GLY A 164 -0.73 14.23 2.97
C GLY A 164 -1.27 15.39 3.81
N HIS A 165 -2.18 15.11 4.74
CA HIS A 165 -2.74 16.10 5.67
C HIS A 165 -2.40 15.78 7.13
N VAL A 166 -2.48 16.83 7.95
CA VAL A 166 -2.42 16.79 9.41
C VAL A 166 -3.70 17.42 9.97
N TYR A 167 -4.24 16.82 11.02
CA TYR A 167 -5.35 17.33 11.81
C TYR A 167 -4.81 17.89 13.13
N ASP A 168 -5.36 19.01 13.56
CA ASP A 168 -5.09 19.61 14.86
C ASP A 168 -6.39 19.85 15.63
N SER A 169 -6.52 19.18 16.78
CA SER A 169 -7.67 19.34 17.68
C SER A 169 -7.84 20.75 18.25
N LYS A 170 -6.77 21.56 18.34
CA LYS A 170 -6.89 22.94 18.84
C LYS A 170 -7.66 23.85 17.88
N THR A 171 -7.51 23.62 16.58
CA THR A 171 -8.15 24.41 15.52
C THR A 171 -9.29 23.67 14.84
N ASP A 172 -9.49 22.39 15.17
CA ASP A 172 -10.45 21.47 14.55
C ASP A 172 -10.31 21.42 13.01
N SER A 173 -9.06 21.51 12.51
CA SER A 173 -8.79 21.71 11.08
C SER A 173 -7.84 20.69 10.48
N LEU A 174 -8.10 20.31 9.22
CA LEU A 174 -7.19 19.53 8.37
C LEU A 174 -6.35 20.47 7.50
N THR A 175 -5.02 20.34 7.56
CA THR A 175 -4.08 21.12 6.74
C THR A 175 -3.21 20.18 5.90
N ARG A 176 -3.10 20.45 4.59
CA ARG A 176 -2.20 19.70 3.70
C ARG A 176 -0.75 20.08 3.99
N TYR A 177 0.08 19.11 4.35
CA TYR A 177 1.52 19.31 4.55
C TYR A 177 2.36 18.87 3.34
N TYR A 178 1.79 18.03 2.45
CA TYR A 178 2.47 17.52 1.25
C TYR A 178 2.01 18.25 -0.01
N THR A 179 2.88 19.08 -0.60
CA THR A 179 2.54 19.96 -1.72
C THR A 179 3.60 19.91 -2.83
N PRO A 180 3.88 18.74 -3.43
CA PRO A 180 4.83 18.67 -4.53
C PRO A 180 4.28 19.39 -5.77
N LYS A 181 5.18 19.92 -6.61
CA LYS A 181 4.82 20.73 -7.78
C LYS A 181 3.87 20.03 -8.76
N TRP A 182 3.94 18.70 -8.86
CA TRP A 182 3.10 17.89 -9.75
C TRP A 182 1.68 17.64 -9.21
N LEU A 183 1.42 17.88 -7.92
CA LEU A 183 0.12 17.61 -7.28
C LEU A 183 -0.72 18.88 -7.05
N VAL A 184 -0.08 20.03 -6.96
CA VAL A 184 -0.74 21.31 -6.66
C VAL A 184 -1.51 21.85 -7.86
N GLU A 185 -2.65 22.49 -7.59
CA GLU A 185 -3.49 23.12 -8.60
C GLU A 185 -3.15 24.61 -8.76
N PRO A 186 -3.23 25.17 -9.99
CA PRO A 186 -3.54 24.49 -11.25
C PRO A 186 -2.41 23.54 -11.68
N SER A 187 -2.79 22.41 -12.29
CA SER A 187 -1.85 21.37 -12.76
C SER A 187 -0.65 21.94 -13.53
N ASN A 188 0.54 21.77 -12.96
CA ASN A 188 1.81 22.18 -13.57
C ASN A 188 2.33 21.08 -14.49
N ILE A 189 2.32 21.31 -15.81
CA ILE A 189 2.81 20.32 -16.79
C ILE A 189 4.35 20.36 -16.82
N PRO A 190 5.04 19.28 -16.43
CA PRO A 190 6.49 19.28 -16.35
C PRO A 190 7.15 19.33 -17.72
N THR A 191 8.37 19.87 -17.76
CA THR A 191 9.26 19.89 -18.93
C THR A 191 10.66 19.36 -18.61
N THR A 192 10.82 18.66 -17.47
CA THR A 192 12.14 18.15 -17.06
C THR A 192 12.58 17.07 -18.03
N PRO A 193 13.81 17.14 -18.58
CA PRO A 193 14.34 16.10 -19.45
C PRO A 193 14.40 14.73 -18.76
N LEU A 194 14.22 13.67 -19.54
CA LEU A 194 14.33 12.30 -19.05
C LEU A 194 15.78 11.97 -18.68
N ASP A 195 15.99 11.56 -17.43
CA ASP A 195 17.21 10.91 -16.97
C ASP A 195 16.90 9.47 -16.53
N LEU A 196 17.27 8.52 -17.38
CA LEU A 196 17.03 7.09 -17.13
C LEU A 196 17.85 6.55 -15.95
N THR A 197 19.04 7.12 -15.69
CA THR A 197 19.90 6.71 -14.59
C THR A 197 19.30 7.19 -13.27
N LEU A 198 18.91 8.47 -13.20
CA LEU A 198 18.24 9.02 -12.02
C LEU A 198 16.94 8.27 -11.71
N LEU A 199 16.14 7.94 -12.73
CA LEU A 199 14.91 7.17 -12.57
C LEU A 199 15.19 5.78 -11.98
N ARG A 200 16.18 5.06 -12.53
CA ARG A 200 16.59 3.74 -12.04
C ARG A 200 17.10 3.81 -10.60
N GLU A 201 18.09 4.65 -10.33
CA GLU A 201 18.77 4.70 -9.03
C GLU A 201 17.82 5.16 -7.90
N THR A 202 16.90 6.07 -8.20
CA THR A 202 15.89 6.50 -7.23
C THR A 202 14.88 5.37 -6.95
N PHE A 203 14.52 4.57 -7.94
CA PHE A 203 13.69 3.39 -7.72
C PHE A 203 14.41 2.31 -6.92
N GLU A 204 15.69 2.06 -7.21
CA GLU A 204 16.51 1.11 -6.46
C GLU A 204 16.62 1.52 -4.98
N ARG A 205 16.88 2.80 -4.72
CA ARG A 205 16.86 3.38 -3.37
C ARG A 205 15.51 3.17 -2.69
N SER A 206 14.42 3.39 -3.41
CA SER A 206 13.06 3.21 -2.90
C SER A 206 12.80 1.77 -2.43
N VAL A 207 13.21 0.78 -3.23
CA VAL A 207 13.09 -0.64 -2.86
C VAL A 207 13.97 -0.94 -1.66
N ARG A 208 15.24 -0.50 -1.68
CA ARG A 208 16.22 -0.80 -0.63
C ARG A 208 15.77 -0.32 0.75
N LYS A 209 15.28 0.91 0.89
CA LYS A 209 14.80 1.40 2.19
C LYS A 209 13.57 0.66 2.73
N ARG A 210 12.77 0.06 1.84
CA ARG A 210 11.61 -0.77 2.20
C ARG A 210 11.96 -2.19 2.60
N LEU A 211 13.23 -2.60 2.47
CA LEU A 211 13.74 -3.86 3.03
C LEU A 211 14.07 -3.74 4.53
N MET A 212 13.87 -2.57 5.15
CA MET A 212 13.96 -2.36 6.59
C MET A 212 12.98 -3.29 7.34
N ALA A 213 13.44 -4.42 7.83
CA ALA A 213 12.59 -5.37 8.56
C ALA A 213 13.42 -6.23 9.48
N GLU A 214 12.88 -6.53 10.67
CA GLU A 214 13.44 -7.50 11.62
C GLU A 214 12.73 -8.86 11.55
N VAL A 215 11.70 -8.96 10.70
CA VAL A 215 10.80 -10.11 10.56
C VAL A 215 10.91 -10.74 9.17
N PRO A 216 10.53 -12.02 8.99
CA PRO A 216 10.51 -12.65 7.68
C PRO A 216 9.67 -11.88 6.67
N TYR A 217 10.26 -11.58 5.51
CA TYR A 217 9.61 -10.87 4.42
C TYR A 217 9.77 -11.59 3.07
N GLY A 218 8.99 -11.15 2.07
CA GLY A 218 9.09 -11.61 0.69
C GLY A 218 8.62 -10.58 -0.33
N VAL A 219 8.37 -11.03 -1.55
CA VAL A 219 7.87 -10.17 -2.64
C VAL A 219 6.67 -10.79 -3.32
N LEU A 220 5.67 -9.97 -3.66
CA LEU A 220 4.61 -10.37 -4.58
C LEU A 220 5.17 -10.36 -6.01
N LEU A 221 4.92 -11.42 -6.76
CA LEU A 221 5.47 -11.60 -8.11
C LEU A 221 4.40 -12.13 -9.05
N SER A 222 3.89 -11.28 -9.94
CA SER A 222 2.92 -11.65 -10.96
C SER A 222 3.56 -12.02 -12.30
N GLY A 223 4.86 -11.78 -12.47
CA GLY A 223 5.53 -11.88 -13.77
C GLY A 223 5.20 -10.74 -14.74
N GLY A 224 4.42 -9.74 -14.31
CA GLY A 224 4.33 -8.43 -14.97
C GLY A 224 5.57 -7.58 -14.68
N LEU A 225 5.76 -6.50 -15.46
CA LEU A 225 6.94 -5.63 -15.37
C LEU A 225 7.21 -5.15 -13.93
N ASP A 226 6.18 -4.64 -13.25
CA ASP A 226 6.32 -3.84 -12.04
C ASP A 226 6.77 -4.68 -10.84
N SER A 227 6.03 -5.75 -10.56
CA SER A 227 6.34 -6.70 -9.49
C SER A 227 7.68 -7.40 -9.74
N SER A 228 8.01 -7.66 -11.01
CA SER A 228 9.28 -8.28 -11.40
C SER A 228 10.47 -7.36 -11.16
N LEU A 229 10.35 -6.05 -11.44
CA LEU A 229 11.40 -5.08 -11.13
C LEU A 229 11.64 -4.95 -9.62
N VAL A 230 10.57 -4.88 -8.82
CA VAL A 230 10.67 -4.88 -7.36
C VAL A 230 11.37 -6.14 -6.85
N ALA A 231 10.96 -7.32 -7.33
CA ALA A 231 11.59 -8.59 -6.97
C ALA A 231 13.07 -8.66 -7.38
N SER A 232 13.41 -8.14 -8.57
CA SER A 232 14.79 -8.12 -9.07
C SER A 232 15.70 -7.28 -8.19
N ILE A 233 15.27 -6.08 -7.82
CA ILE A 233 16.05 -5.18 -6.97
C ILE A 233 16.16 -5.75 -5.55
N ALA A 234 15.06 -6.26 -4.98
CA ALA A 234 15.07 -6.90 -3.66
C ALA A 234 16.04 -8.10 -3.62
N GLN A 235 16.08 -8.91 -4.67
CA GLN A 235 17.00 -10.03 -4.79
C GLN A 235 18.46 -9.57 -4.93
N ARG A 236 18.73 -8.51 -5.70
CA ARG A 236 20.08 -7.94 -5.81
C ARG A 236 20.60 -7.44 -4.47
N GLU A 237 19.77 -6.75 -3.70
CA GLU A 237 20.12 -6.30 -2.36
C GLU A 237 20.31 -7.47 -1.39
N THR A 238 19.46 -8.50 -1.47
CA THR A 238 19.64 -9.73 -0.68
C THR A 238 20.99 -10.38 -0.97
N LEU A 239 21.37 -10.51 -2.25
CA LEU A 239 22.67 -11.07 -2.66
C LEU A 239 23.86 -10.17 -2.26
N ARG A 240 23.66 -8.85 -2.22
CA ARG A 240 24.69 -7.90 -1.74
C ARG A 240 24.95 -8.10 -0.25
N LEU A 241 23.89 -8.12 0.56
CA LEU A 241 23.94 -8.35 2.01
C LEU A 241 24.61 -9.69 2.34
N GLN A 242 24.25 -10.76 1.63
CA GLN A 242 24.88 -12.08 1.80
C GLN A 242 26.39 -12.05 1.55
N LYS A 243 26.85 -11.32 0.53
CA LYS A 243 28.28 -11.18 0.22
C LYS A 243 29.02 -10.36 1.27
N GLU A 244 28.41 -9.29 1.75
CA GLU A 244 28.99 -8.47 2.82
C GLU A 244 29.12 -9.27 4.11
N TYR A 245 28.05 -9.97 4.50
CA TYR A 245 28.06 -10.87 5.65
C TYR A 245 29.14 -11.96 5.55
N ALA A 246 29.26 -12.62 4.39
CA ALA A 246 30.30 -13.62 4.15
C ALA A 246 31.72 -13.04 4.26
N LYS A 247 31.95 -11.79 3.82
CA LYS A 247 33.24 -11.10 4.00
C LYS A 247 33.52 -10.82 5.48
N THR A 248 32.53 -10.33 6.23
CA THR A 248 32.68 -10.06 7.67
C THR A 248 32.98 -11.33 8.46
N LEU A 249 32.31 -12.45 8.15
CA LEU A 249 32.61 -13.75 8.76
C LEU A 249 34.03 -14.22 8.46
N ALA A 250 34.48 -14.10 7.21
CA ALA A 250 35.83 -14.47 6.81
C ALA A 250 36.91 -13.64 7.52
N GLN A 251 36.59 -12.41 7.94
CA GLN A 251 37.51 -11.50 8.65
C GLN A 251 37.48 -11.67 10.17
N SER A 252 36.34 -12.06 10.75
CA SER A 252 36.13 -12.11 12.21
C SER A 252 36.37 -13.47 12.87
N GLY A 253 36.43 -14.57 12.10
CA GLY A 253 36.80 -15.90 12.61
C GLY A 253 35.80 -16.54 13.59
N VAL A 254 34.65 -15.92 13.85
CA VAL A 254 33.60 -16.45 14.73
C VAL A 254 32.54 -17.17 13.89
N ASN A 255 32.25 -18.42 14.27
CA ASN A 255 31.44 -19.34 13.49
C ASN A 255 30.16 -19.72 14.28
N THR A 256 29.15 -18.85 14.30
CA THR A 256 27.81 -19.19 14.80
C THR A 256 26.72 -18.49 13.98
N PRO A 257 25.68 -19.20 13.51
CA PRO A 257 24.68 -18.66 12.60
C PRO A 257 23.53 -17.94 13.31
N ASN A 258 22.96 -16.91 12.68
CA ASN A 258 21.56 -16.52 12.87
C ASN A 258 20.90 -16.34 11.50
N LEU A 259 20.42 -17.45 10.96
CA LEU A 259 19.70 -17.53 9.68
C LEU A 259 18.19 -17.46 9.96
N ASN A 260 17.48 -16.65 9.18
CA ASN A 260 16.00 -16.57 9.12
C ASN A 260 15.25 -15.96 10.32
N GLY A 261 15.86 -15.04 11.09
CA GLY A 261 15.11 -14.17 12.01
C GLY A 261 14.41 -14.91 13.18
N ALA A 262 14.91 -16.07 13.57
CA ALA A 262 14.46 -16.83 14.74
C ALA A 262 15.63 -17.04 15.72
N GLY A 263 16.26 -15.95 16.13
CA GLY A 263 17.31 -15.92 17.15
C GLY A 263 16.95 -14.90 18.21
N VAL A 264 16.94 -15.34 19.47
CA VAL A 264 16.62 -14.53 20.65
C VAL A 264 17.69 -13.44 20.81
N VAL A 265 17.29 -12.18 20.77
CA VAL A 265 18.07 -11.08 21.37
C VAL A 265 17.80 -11.16 22.88
N ASP A 266 18.47 -12.09 23.57
CA ASP A 266 18.24 -12.36 25.00
C ASP A 266 19.24 -11.64 25.92
N ASP A 267 20.13 -10.80 25.39
CA ASP A 267 21.02 -9.99 26.21
C ASP A 267 20.81 -8.49 25.91
N MET A 268 20.01 -7.87 26.78
CA MET A 268 19.82 -6.42 26.86
C MET A 268 21.09 -5.76 27.45
N PRO A 269 21.66 -4.73 26.79
CA PRO A 269 22.48 -3.77 27.50
C PRO A 269 21.62 -3.01 28.53
N ALA A 270 22.21 -2.66 29.66
CA ALA A 270 21.60 -1.79 30.66
C ALA A 270 21.06 -0.48 30.03
N PRO A 271 20.08 0.21 30.65
CA PRO A 271 19.51 1.45 30.08
C PRO A 271 20.62 2.47 29.80
N GLY A 272 20.88 2.68 28.52
CA GLY A 272 21.93 3.49 27.94
C GLY A 272 21.56 3.79 26.48
N THR A 273 22.23 4.75 25.86
CA THR A 273 21.94 5.23 24.49
C THR A 273 21.83 4.08 23.50
N ILE A 274 20.64 3.84 22.94
CA ILE A 274 20.45 2.96 21.79
C ILE A 274 21.30 3.52 20.65
N ASP A 275 22.32 2.78 20.21
CA ASP A 275 23.13 3.19 19.08
C ASP A 275 22.27 3.12 17.81
N ALA A 276 22.12 4.26 17.13
CA ALA A 276 21.38 4.33 15.89
C ALA A 276 21.92 3.34 14.84
N GLU A 277 23.22 2.99 14.90
CA GLU A 277 23.83 2.05 13.96
C GLU A 277 23.30 0.61 14.07
N GLU A 278 22.82 0.20 15.25
CA GLU A 278 22.27 -1.15 15.48
C GLU A 278 20.83 -1.30 14.98
N LEU A 279 20.12 -0.19 14.74
CA LEU A 279 18.73 -0.21 14.29
C LEU A 279 18.58 -0.66 12.84
N ALA A 280 17.55 -1.47 12.58
CA ALA A 280 17.15 -1.82 11.22
C ALA A 280 16.72 -0.58 10.43
N GLY A 281 17.28 -0.42 9.23
CA GLY A 281 16.99 0.71 8.35
C GLY A 281 18.18 1.16 7.54
N VAL A 282 18.03 2.29 6.86
CA VAL A 282 19.07 2.83 5.98
C VAL A 282 19.84 3.98 6.63
N ASP A 283 21.12 4.10 6.28
CA ASP A 283 21.97 5.24 6.65
C ASP A 283 21.73 6.49 5.77
N GLU A 284 22.49 7.56 6.00
CA GLU A 284 22.42 8.81 5.24
C GLU A 284 22.76 8.66 3.74
N GLN A 285 23.44 7.58 3.36
CA GLN A 285 23.76 7.22 1.97
C GLN A 285 22.76 6.20 1.38
N TYR A 286 21.70 5.88 2.13
CA TYR A 286 20.72 4.86 1.79
C TYR A 286 21.31 3.46 1.66
N ASN A 287 22.38 3.13 2.38
CA ASN A 287 22.84 1.75 2.50
C ASN A 287 22.02 1.02 3.55
N LEU A 288 21.73 -0.24 3.27
CA LEU A 288 21.09 -1.16 4.20
C LEU A 288 22.16 -2.12 4.73
N SER A 289 22.40 -2.10 6.03
CA SER A 289 23.47 -2.88 6.68
C SER A 289 22.96 -3.66 7.90
N SER A 290 22.14 -3.04 8.74
CA SER A 290 21.68 -3.59 10.03
C SER A 290 20.36 -4.35 9.91
N VAL A 291 20.24 -5.31 8.98
CA VAL A 291 19.03 -6.13 8.81
C VAL A 291 19.35 -7.64 8.81
N PRO A 292 18.41 -8.51 9.19
CA PRO A 292 18.59 -9.95 9.07
C PRO A 292 18.91 -10.35 7.62
N VAL A 293 20.02 -11.07 7.44
CA VAL A 293 20.44 -11.55 6.13
C VAL A 293 19.64 -12.81 5.78
N LEU A 294 18.75 -12.70 4.80
CA LEU A 294 17.98 -13.84 4.30
C LEU A 294 18.91 -14.82 3.57
N SER A 295 18.71 -16.12 3.78
CA SER A 295 19.38 -17.15 2.95
C SER A 295 18.85 -17.18 1.52
N GLN A 296 17.56 -16.89 1.35
CA GLN A 296 16.91 -16.80 0.06
C GLN A 296 15.65 -15.93 0.16
N LEU A 297 15.43 -15.05 -0.81
CA LEU A 297 14.22 -14.26 -0.90
C LEU A 297 13.03 -15.14 -1.33
N ASN A 298 11.93 -15.06 -0.58
CA ASN A 298 10.67 -15.70 -0.98
C ASN A 298 9.91 -14.82 -1.98
N SER A 299 9.39 -15.41 -3.05
CA SER A 299 8.49 -14.75 -4.00
C SER A 299 7.16 -15.49 -4.09
N PHE A 300 6.06 -14.76 -4.20
CA PHE A 300 4.70 -15.32 -4.11
C PHE A 300 3.85 -14.90 -5.30
N SER A 301 3.16 -15.84 -5.92
CA SER A 301 2.15 -15.60 -6.95
C SER A 301 0.84 -16.31 -6.60
N ILE A 302 -0.28 -15.84 -7.16
CA ILE A 302 -1.56 -16.54 -7.07
C ILE A 302 -2.29 -16.49 -8.42
N GLY A 303 -3.01 -17.56 -8.74
CA GLY A 303 -3.91 -17.61 -9.88
C GLY A 303 -4.76 -18.86 -9.89
N LEU A 304 -5.72 -18.94 -10.81
CA LEU A 304 -6.35 -20.21 -11.16
C LEU A 304 -5.31 -21.19 -11.72
N PRO A 305 -5.54 -22.51 -11.66
CA PRO A 305 -4.67 -23.48 -12.30
C PRO A 305 -4.38 -23.13 -13.77
N GLY A 306 -3.10 -22.99 -14.12
CA GLY A 306 -2.66 -22.66 -15.48
C GLY A 306 -2.69 -21.18 -15.86
N ALA A 307 -2.98 -20.28 -14.92
CA ALA A 307 -3.03 -18.83 -15.14
C ALA A 307 -1.75 -18.27 -15.83
N PRO A 308 -1.88 -17.32 -16.77
CA PRO A 308 -0.75 -16.70 -17.45
C PRO A 308 0.26 -16.06 -16.50
N ASP A 309 -0.21 -15.38 -15.46
CA ASP A 309 0.67 -14.71 -14.49
C ASP A 309 1.48 -15.72 -13.67
N SER A 310 0.90 -16.85 -13.29
CA SER A 310 1.64 -17.89 -12.57
C SER A 310 2.80 -18.46 -13.42
N LYS A 311 2.61 -18.59 -14.73
CA LYS A 311 3.68 -19.04 -15.65
C LYS A 311 4.82 -18.02 -15.76
N ALA A 312 4.47 -16.76 -15.96
CA ALA A 312 5.45 -15.67 -16.06
C ALA A 312 6.18 -15.44 -14.73
N ALA A 313 5.47 -15.50 -13.60
CA ALA A 313 6.06 -15.40 -12.27
C ALA A 313 7.08 -16.51 -12.01
N ALA A 314 6.76 -17.75 -12.37
CA ALA A 314 7.67 -18.88 -12.23
C ALA A 314 8.95 -18.72 -13.08
N GLU A 315 8.82 -18.16 -14.28
CA GLU A 315 9.97 -17.83 -15.12
C GLU A 315 10.87 -16.75 -14.49
N VAL A 316 10.28 -15.63 -14.06
CA VAL A 316 11.02 -14.54 -13.41
C VAL A 316 11.70 -15.05 -12.14
N ALA A 317 11.00 -15.85 -11.33
CA ALA A 317 11.56 -16.41 -10.12
C ALA A 317 12.76 -17.32 -10.39
N ARG A 318 12.73 -18.12 -11.46
CA ARG A 318 13.85 -18.96 -11.89
C ARG A 318 15.04 -18.10 -12.33
N PHE A 319 14.77 -17.04 -13.10
CA PHE A 319 15.80 -16.08 -13.52
C PHE A 319 16.49 -15.39 -12.33
N LEU A 320 15.71 -14.99 -11.32
CA LEU A 320 16.21 -14.29 -10.14
C LEU A 320 16.82 -15.22 -9.08
N GLY A 321 16.47 -16.51 -9.07
CA GLY A 321 16.91 -17.47 -8.05
C GLY A 321 16.16 -17.34 -6.72
N THR A 322 14.93 -16.82 -6.73
CA THR A 322 14.09 -16.70 -5.52
C THR A 322 13.43 -18.04 -5.16
N LYS A 323 13.10 -18.24 -3.88
CA LYS A 323 12.24 -19.35 -3.44
C LYS A 323 10.80 -19.04 -3.82
N HIS A 324 10.35 -19.57 -4.95
CA HIS A 324 9.03 -19.25 -5.48
C HIS A 324 7.93 -20.14 -4.91
N HIS A 325 6.82 -19.50 -4.54
CA HIS A 325 5.59 -20.13 -4.10
C HIS A 325 4.48 -19.76 -5.08
N SER A 326 4.20 -20.66 -6.03
CA SER A 326 3.10 -20.51 -6.97
C SER A 326 1.82 -21.08 -6.36
N LEU A 327 1.00 -20.21 -5.77
CA LEU A 327 -0.22 -20.60 -5.09
C LEU A 327 -1.40 -20.61 -6.07
N THR A 328 -2.37 -21.49 -5.81
CA THR A 328 -3.60 -21.55 -6.61
C THR A 328 -4.82 -21.22 -5.77
N PHE A 329 -5.92 -20.83 -6.41
CA PHE A 329 -7.25 -20.82 -5.81
C PHE A 329 -8.27 -21.35 -6.82
N THR A 330 -9.44 -21.72 -6.34
CA THR A 330 -10.59 -22.11 -7.16
C THR A 330 -11.59 -20.96 -7.28
N ILE A 331 -12.42 -20.97 -8.33
CA ILE A 331 -13.51 -20.00 -8.47
C ILE A 331 -14.41 -20.02 -7.22
N GLN A 332 -14.73 -21.21 -6.70
CA GLN A 332 -15.57 -21.35 -5.51
C GLN A 332 -14.92 -20.71 -4.27
N GLU A 333 -13.64 -20.96 -4.01
CA GLU A 333 -12.91 -20.29 -2.91
C GLU A 333 -12.94 -18.76 -3.05
N GLY A 334 -12.88 -18.25 -4.29
CA GLY A 334 -13.04 -16.83 -4.58
C GLY A 334 -14.45 -16.32 -4.24
N LEU A 335 -15.49 -17.00 -4.73
CA LEU A 335 -16.90 -16.65 -4.50
C LEU A 335 -17.25 -16.70 -3.00
N ASP A 336 -16.85 -17.75 -2.30
CA ASP A 336 -17.10 -17.94 -0.86
C ASP A 336 -16.47 -16.84 0.00
N SER A 337 -15.40 -16.20 -0.50
CA SER A 337 -14.69 -15.14 0.22
C SER A 337 -15.23 -13.73 -0.03
N LEU A 338 -16.17 -13.54 -0.96
CA LEU A 338 -16.59 -12.18 -1.39
C LEU A 338 -17.12 -11.32 -0.24
N TYR A 339 -17.91 -11.91 0.66
CA TYR A 339 -18.46 -11.17 1.81
C TYR A 339 -17.35 -10.66 2.73
N ASP A 340 -16.38 -11.52 3.08
CA ASP A 340 -15.22 -11.16 3.90
C ASP A 340 -14.35 -10.11 3.19
N VAL A 341 -14.16 -10.26 1.88
CA VAL A 341 -13.40 -9.29 1.07
C VAL A 341 -14.08 -7.91 1.12
N ILE A 342 -15.39 -7.83 0.93
CA ILE A 342 -16.14 -6.56 1.02
C ILE A 342 -16.09 -5.98 2.43
N TYR A 343 -16.25 -6.82 3.47
CA TYR A 343 -16.12 -6.41 4.86
C TYR A 343 -14.73 -5.81 5.16
N HIS A 344 -13.67 -6.43 4.66
CA HIS A 344 -12.30 -5.97 4.89
C HIS A 344 -11.93 -4.75 4.05
N LEU A 345 -12.36 -4.67 2.79
CA LEU A 345 -12.05 -3.55 1.92
C LEU A 345 -12.89 -2.31 2.23
N GLU A 346 -14.12 -2.52 2.70
CA GLU A 346 -15.09 -1.47 2.98
C GLU A 346 -15.44 -0.70 1.70
N THR A 347 -15.68 -1.45 0.60
CA THR A 347 -16.01 -0.93 -0.73
C THR A 347 -16.94 -1.87 -1.48
N TYR A 348 -17.67 -1.33 -2.46
CA TYR A 348 -18.49 -2.06 -3.42
C TYR A 348 -18.04 -1.82 -4.87
N ASP A 349 -16.85 -1.25 -5.08
CA ASP A 349 -16.26 -1.05 -6.40
C ASP A 349 -15.87 -2.39 -7.05
N VAL A 350 -16.37 -2.63 -8.27
CA VAL A 350 -16.21 -3.90 -8.99
C VAL A 350 -14.75 -4.20 -9.28
N THR A 351 -14.01 -3.24 -9.81
CA THR A 351 -12.59 -3.40 -10.15
C THR A 351 -11.77 -3.77 -8.92
N THR A 352 -12.02 -3.04 -7.84
CA THR A 352 -11.31 -3.23 -6.57
C THR A 352 -11.62 -4.60 -5.98
N ILE A 353 -12.88 -5.05 -5.93
CA ILE A 353 -13.25 -6.37 -5.40
C ILE A 353 -12.66 -7.50 -6.25
N ARG A 354 -12.82 -7.44 -7.58
CA ARG A 354 -12.27 -8.43 -8.52
C ARG A 354 -10.77 -8.68 -8.30
N ALA A 355 -9.99 -7.61 -8.17
CA ALA A 355 -8.55 -7.68 -7.97
C ALA A 355 -8.14 -7.99 -6.52
N SER A 356 -8.98 -7.64 -5.54
CA SER A 356 -8.68 -7.86 -4.12
C SER A 356 -8.89 -9.29 -3.69
N THR A 357 -9.88 -10.00 -4.22
CA THR A 357 -10.17 -11.38 -3.79
C THR A 357 -8.97 -12.32 -3.92
N PRO A 358 -8.25 -12.39 -5.06
CA PRO A 358 -7.03 -13.19 -5.13
C PRO A 358 -5.93 -12.69 -4.18
N MET A 359 -5.79 -11.37 -4.00
CA MET A 359 -4.79 -10.80 -3.09
C MET A 359 -5.09 -11.13 -1.62
N PHE A 360 -6.36 -11.15 -1.22
CA PHE A 360 -6.82 -11.55 0.09
C PHE A 360 -6.50 -13.03 0.36
N LEU A 361 -6.82 -13.91 -0.59
CA LEU A 361 -6.51 -15.34 -0.51
C LEU A 361 -5.00 -15.62 -0.50
N LEU A 362 -4.24 -14.88 -1.30
CA LEU A 362 -2.77 -14.92 -1.32
C LEU A 362 -2.20 -14.55 0.04
N SER A 363 -2.68 -13.45 0.62
CA SER A 363 -2.20 -12.93 1.91
C SER A 363 -2.42 -13.93 3.04
N ARG A 364 -3.57 -14.62 3.05
CA ARG A 364 -3.85 -15.71 3.99
C ARG A 364 -2.78 -16.81 3.92
N LYS A 365 -2.44 -17.24 2.70
CA LYS A 365 -1.45 -18.31 2.48
C LYS A 365 -0.04 -17.86 2.83
N ILE A 366 0.35 -16.63 2.48
CA ILE A 366 1.64 -16.04 2.85
C ILE A 366 1.78 -15.97 4.38
N LYS A 367 0.76 -15.49 5.09
CA LYS A 367 0.78 -15.42 6.56
C LYS A 367 0.94 -16.80 7.20
N ALA A 368 0.26 -17.81 6.66
CA ALA A 368 0.38 -19.20 7.13
C ALA A 368 1.81 -19.77 6.98
N MET A 369 2.65 -19.16 6.13
CA MET A 369 4.07 -19.51 5.96
C MET A 369 5.00 -18.71 6.87
N GLY A 370 4.46 -17.90 7.79
CA GLY A 370 5.21 -17.12 8.78
C GLY A 370 5.76 -15.79 8.27
N VAL A 371 5.46 -15.40 7.02
CA VAL A 371 5.87 -14.12 6.45
C VAL A 371 4.98 -12.99 6.99
N LYS A 372 5.60 -11.89 7.43
CA LYS A 372 4.90 -10.74 8.03
C LYS A 372 4.90 -9.49 7.14
N MET A 373 5.76 -9.44 6.11
CA MET A 373 5.85 -8.30 5.20
C MET A 373 6.12 -8.76 3.75
N VAL A 374 5.53 -8.07 2.79
CA VAL A 374 5.80 -8.24 1.36
C VAL A 374 5.98 -6.90 0.65
N LEU A 375 6.85 -6.87 -0.35
CA LEU A 375 6.87 -5.77 -1.32
C LEU A 375 5.93 -6.06 -2.50
N SER A 376 5.28 -5.01 -3.01
CA SER A 376 4.37 -5.05 -4.15
C SER A 376 4.72 -3.99 -5.20
N GLY A 377 4.25 -4.20 -6.45
CA GLY A 377 4.47 -3.32 -7.60
C GLY A 377 3.39 -2.25 -7.83
N GLU A 378 2.46 -2.06 -6.89
CA GLU A 378 1.37 -1.08 -7.01
C GLU A 378 1.89 0.36 -7.16
N GLY A 379 1.15 1.19 -7.91
CA GLY A 379 1.48 2.59 -8.19
C GLY A 379 2.19 2.82 -9.53
N SER A 380 2.82 1.79 -10.10
CA SER A 380 3.56 1.94 -11.36
C SER A 380 2.66 2.34 -12.53
N ASP A 381 1.49 1.71 -12.65
CA ASP A 381 0.53 1.98 -13.73
C ASP A 381 0.03 3.44 -13.67
N GLU A 382 -0.20 3.99 -12.48
CA GLU A 382 -0.67 5.35 -12.26
C GLU A 382 0.39 6.40 -12.58
N ILE A 383 1.66 6.12 -12.25
CA ILE A 383 2.78 7.05 -12.45
C ILE A 383 3.19 7.13 -13.93
N PHE A 384 3.15 5.99 -14.63
CA PHE A 384 3.71 5.85 -15.98
C PHE A 384 2.65 5.66 -17.08
N GLY A 385 1.36 5.78 -16.76
CA GLY A 385 0.26 5.57 -17.70
C GLY A 385 0.26 4.15 -18.26
N GLY A 386 0.29 3.17 -17.37
CA GLY A 386 0.42 1.75 -17.71
C GLY A 386 -0.88 1.07 -18.11
N TYR A 387 -2.04 1.62 -17.73
CA TYR A 387 -3.33 1.07 -18.13
C TYR A 387 -3.56 1.24 -19.62
N LEU A 388 -4.14 0.23 -20.28
CA LEU A 388 -4.32 0.22 -21.74
C LEU A 388 -5.14 1.40 -22.28
N TYR A 389 -6.03 2.01 -21.48
CA TYR A 389 -6.77 3.20 -21.93
C TYR A 389 -5.86 4.43 -22.11
N PHE A 390 -4.65 4.48 -21.54
CA PHE A 390 -3.69 5.55 -21.79
C PHE A 390 -3.20 5.61 -23.24
N HIS A 391 -3.39 4.53 -24.03
CA HIS A 391 -3.16 4.58 -25.48
C HIS A 391 -4.06 5.61 -26.19
N ASN A 392 -5.19 5.95 -25.57
CA ASN A 392 -6.15 6.93 -26.09
C ASN A 392 -5.93 8.35 -25.53
N ALA A 393 -4.84 8.59 -24.79
CA ALA A 393 -4.52 9.92 -24.29
C ALA A 393 -4.34 10.90 -25.47
N PRO A 394 -5.09 12.02 -25.52
CA PRO A 394 -5.06 12.90 -26.68
C PRO A 394 -3.73 13.66 -26.82
N ASP A 395 -3.12 14.05 -25.70
CA ASP A 395 -1.87 14.78 -25.65
C ASP A 395 -1.16 14.58 -24.30
N LYS A 396 0.05 15.13 -24.18
CA LYS A 396 0.89 15.00 -22.98
C LYS A 396 0.29 15.68 -21.74
N LYS A 397 -0.52 16.74 -21.93
CA LYS A 397 -1.17 17.45 -20.83
C LYS A 397 -2.26 16.57 -20.23
N ALA A 398 -3.16 16.04 -21.06
CA ALA A 398 -4.22 15.13 -20.64
C ALA A 398 -3.66 13.83 -20.04
N PHE A 399 -2.55 13.30 -20.61
CA PHE A 399 -1.81 12.19 -20.01
C PHE A 399 -1.36 12.51 -18.59
N HIS A 400 -0.73 13.66 -18.38
CA HIS A 400 -0.22 14.05 -17.07
C HIS A 400 -1.36 14.27 -16.06
N GLU A 401 -2.38 15.03 -16.42
CA GLU A 401 -3.55 15.29 -15.58
C GLU A 401 -4.21 13.98 -15.13
N GLU A 402 -4.31 12.99 -16.02
CA GLU A 402 -4.82 11.66 -15.65
C GLU A 402 -3.87 10.91 -14.71
N THR A 403 -2.55 10.92 -14.96
CA THR A 403 -1.59 10.30 -14.01
C THR A 403 -1.65 10.94 -12.62
N VAL A 404 -1.76 12.27 -12.54
CA VAL A 404 -1.91 13.01 -11.28
C VAL A 404 -3.22 12.65 -10.60
N ARG A 405 -4.34 12.61 -11.34
CA ARG A 405 -5.65 12.20 -10.82
C ARG A 405 -5.60 10.79 -10.26
N ARG A 406 -4.95 9.86 -10.97
CA ARG A 406 -4.79 8.47 -10.51
C ARG A 406 -3.95 8.38 -9.25
N VAL A 407 -2.77 8.99 -9.22
CA VAL A 407 -1.90 9.00 -8.04
C VAL A 407 -2.63 9.63 -6.84
N LYS A 408 -3.35 10.73 -7.05
CA LYS A 408 -4.15 11.41 -6.01
C LYS A 408 -5.25 10.52 -5.42
N ASN A 409 -5.87 9.66 -6.24
CA ASN A 409 -6.99 8.81 -5.82
C ASN A 409 -6.59 7.36 -5.49
N LEU A 410 -5.29 7.03 -5.54
CA LEU A 410 -4.77 5.69 -5.20
C LEU A 410 -5.27 5.19 -3.84
N HIS A 411 -5.42 6.08 -2.86
CA HIS A 411 -5.88 5.76 -1.51
C HIS A 411 -7.31 5.21 -1.42
N LEU A 412 -8.09 5.34 -2.51
CA LEU A 412 -9.48 4.85 -2.62
C LEU A 412 -9.59 3.59 -3.51
N ALA A 413 -8.48 3.16 -4.13
CA ALA A 413 -8.46 2.03 -5.05
C ALA A 413 -7.25 1.11 -4.74
N ASP A 414 -6.14 1.24 -5.45
CA ASP A 414 -5.04 0.27 -5.40
C ASP A 414 -4.30 0.26 -4.05
N CYS A 415 -4.12 1.42 -3.40
CA CYS A 415 -3.61 1.44 -2.02
C CYS A 415 -4.63 0.87 -1.03
N LEU A 416 -5.92 1.14 -1.22
CA LEU A 416 -6.99 0.57 -0.39
C LEU A 416 -6.93 -0.97 -0.44
N ARG A 417 -6.90 -1.53 -1.65
CA ARG A 417 -6.76 -2.97 -1.91
C ARG A 417 -5.48 -3.54 -1.33
N ALA A 418 -4.32 -2.98 -1.69
CA ALA A 418 -3.03 -3.49 -1.26
C ALA A 418 -2.88 -3.48 0.26
N ASN A 419 -3.36 -2.41 0.90
CA ASN A 419 -3.32 -2.26 2.35
C ASN A 419 -4.31 -3.20 3.04
N LYS A 420 -5.60 -3.16 2.70
CA LYS A 420 -6.65 -3.89 3.44
C LYS A 420 -6.68 -5.39 3.15
N SER A 421 -6.47 -5.82 1.90
CA SER A 421 -6.44 -7.24 1.55
C SER A 421 -5.29 -7.99 2.24
N THR A 422 -4.12 -7.34 2.38
CA THR A 422 -2.98 -7.92 3.10
C THR A 422 -3.17 -7.84 4.62
N SER A 423 -3.66 -6.70 5.12
CA SER A 423 -3.93 -6.51 6.55
C SER A 423 -4.99 -7.43 7.11
N ALA A 424 -5.94 -7.88 6.30
CA ALA A 424 -6.95 -8.87 6.71
C ALA A 424 -6.34 -10.14 7.33
N TRP A 425 -5.07 -10.42 7.01
CA TRP A 425 -4.31 -11.55 7.52
C TRP A 425 -3.06 -11.13 8.31
N GLY A 426 -2.97 -9.88 8.76
CA GLY A 426 -1.80 -9.38 9.49
C GLY A 426 -0.50 -9.46 8.70
N LEU A 427 -0.59 -9.24 7.38
CA LEU A 427 0.52 -9.15 6.45
C LEU A 427 0.70 -7.70 6.03
N GLU A 428 1.92 -7.18 6.12
CA GLU A 428 2.24 -5.82 5.68
C GLU A 428 2.60 -5.76 4.20
N ALA A 429 2.00 -4.84 3.44
CA ALA A 429 2.38 -4.54 2.07
C ALA A 429 3.19 -3.23 2.00
N ARG A 430 4.33 -3.26 1.30
CA ARG A 430 5.15 -2.08 1.00
C ARG A 430 5.18 -1.83 -0.50
N VAL A 431 5.09 -0.56 -0.90
CA VAL A 431 4.88 -0.14 -2.30
C VAL A 431 5.97 0.83 -2.76
N PRO A 432 7.11 0.34 -3.29
CA PRO A 432 8.26 1.19 -3.67
C PRO A 432 7.96 2.24 -4.75
N PHE A 433 7.00 2.01 -5.63
CA PHE A 433 6.64 3.01 -6.65
C PHE A 433 6.03 4.28 -6.02
N LEU A 434 5.46 4.21 -4.82
CA LEU A 434 4.81 5.34 -4.15
C LEU A 434 5.73 6.07 -3.18
N ASP A 435 7.03 5.91 -3.38
CA ASP A 435 8.02 6.62 -2.61
C ASP A 435 8.07 8.12 -2.92
N LYS A 436 8.17 8.96 -1.89
CA LYS A 436 8.18 10.42 -2.05
C LYS A 436 9.26 10.89 -3.03
N GLN A 437 10.49 10.41 -2.88
CA GLN A 437 11.61 10.80 -3.74
C GLN A 437 11.45 10.25 -5.16
N PHE A 438 11.00 9.01 -5.30
CA PHE A 438 10.75 8.42 -6.61
C PHE A 438 9.60 9.11 -7.35
N LEU A 439 8.51 9.45 -6.65
CA LEU A 439 7.40 10.21 -7.20
C LEU A 439 7.87 11.60 -7.65
N ASP A 440 8.69 12.28 -6.86
CA ASP A 440 9.24 13.58 -7.24
C ASP A 440 10.08 13.49 -8.52
N VAL A 441 10.87 12.43 -8.71
CA VAL A 441 11.58 12.21 -9.98
C VAL A 441 10.60 11.87 -11.09
N ALA A 442 9.81 10.80 -10.92
CA ALA A 442 9.00 10.22 -11.97
C ALA A 442 7.88 11.16 -12.44
N MET A 443 7.23 11.90 -11.54
CA MET A 443 6.11 12.79 -11.87
C MET A 443 6.56 14.12 -12.46
N ASN A 444 7.82 14.54 -12.26
CA ASN A 444 8.35 15.78 -12.85
C ASN A 444 9.02 15.59 -14.22
N ILE A 445 9.13 14.37 -14.76
CA ILE A 445 9.60 14.12 -16.14
C ILE A 445 8.59 14.69 -17.14
N ASP A 446 9.04 15.27 -18.26
CA ASP A 446 8.15 15.71 -19.35
C ASP A 446 7.20 14.56 -19.75
N PRO A 447 5.87 14.73 -19.61
CA PRO A 447 4.90 13.67 -19.90
C PRO A 447 4.96 13.20 -21.36
N GLN A 448 5.54 14.00 -22.27
CA GLN A 448 5.82 13.59 -23.65
C GLN A 448 6.65 12.30 -23.71
N GLU A 449 7.56 12.10 -22.77
CA GLU A 449 8.42 10.93 -22.72
C GLU A 449 7.66 9.66 -22.28
N LYS A 450 6.57 9.84 -21.53
CA LYS A 450 5.69 8.76 -21.05
C LYS A 450 4.59 8.39 -22.05
N MET A 451 4.31 9.25 -23.03
CA MET A 451 3.26 9.01 -24.01
C MET A 451 3.50 7.71 -24.78
N ILE A 452 2.42 6.95 -24.94
CA ILE A 452 2.40 5.71 -25.69
C ILE A 452 2.29 6.06 -27.17
N THR A 453 3.14 5.43 -27.99
CA THR A 453 3.20 5.66 -29.44
C THR A 453 3.38 4.32 -30.16
N LYS A 454 3.33 4.32 -31.49
CA LYS A 454 3.60 3.11 -32.29
C LYS A 454 4.94 2.44 -31.99
N ASN A 455 5.93 3.21 -31.51
CA ASN A 455 7.29 2.72 -31.20
C ASN A 455 7.57 2.63 -29.69
N ARG A 456 6.63 3.05 -28.84
CA ARG A 456 6.79 3.11 -27.38
C ARG A 456 5.54 2.51 -26.74
N ILE A 457 5.67 1.29 -26.22
CA ILE A 457 4.62 0.65 -25.42
C ILE A 457 4.43 1.34 -24.08
N GLU A 458 3.38 1.00 -23.35
CA GLU A 458 3.12 1.52 -22.00
C GLU A 458 4.34 1.35 -21.08
N LYS A 459 4.58 2.35 -20.22
CA LYS A 459 5.72 2.41 -19.30
C LYS A 459 7.09 2.33 -19.99
N TYR A 460 7.21 2.76 -21.25
CA TYR A 460 8.45 2.68 -22.03
C TYR A 460 9.69 3.16 -21.29
N ILE A 461 9.62 4.33 -20.64
CA ILE A 461 10.78 4.91 -19.94
C ILE A 461 11.20 4.09 -18.72
N LEU A 462 10.26 3.43 -18.04
CA LEU A 462 10.56 2.52 -16.93
C LEU A 462 11.29 1.29 -17.48
N ARG A 463 10.77 0.69 -18.55
CA ARG A 463 11.42 -0.44 -19.23
C ARG A 463 12.84 -0.08 -19.67
N LYS A 464 13.02 1.09 -20.28
CA LYS A 464 14.33 1.60 -20.69
C LYS A 464 15.29 1.88 -19.55
N ALA A 465 14.82 2.35 -18.40
CA ALA A 465 15.68 2.58 -17.24
C ALA A 465 16.35 1.28 -16.73
N PHE A 466 15.67 0.14 -16.92
CA PHE A 466 16.13 -1.20 -16.52
C PHE A 466 16.62 -2.08 -17.68
N ASP A 467 16.67 -1.53 -18.89
CA ASP A 467 17.24 -2.17 -20.07
C ASP A 467 18.77 -2.01 -20.04
N THR A 468 19.47 -3.07 -19.63
CA THR A 468 20.94 -3.08 -19.52
C THR A 468 21.62 -3.63 -20.76
N GLU A 469 20.88 -3.87 -21.86
CA GLU A 469 21.45 -4.38 -23.10
C GLU A 469 22.49 -3.39 -23.65
N GLY A 470 23.71 -3.88 -23.90
CA GLY A 470 24.84 -3.06 -24.38
C GLY A 470 25.61 -2.31 -23.29
N ALA A 471 25.20 -2.36 -22.01
CA ALA A 471 25.95 -1.76 -20.90
C ALA A 471 27.07 -2.70 -20.39
N PRO A 472 28.36 -2.33 -20.49
CA PRO A 472 29.47 -3.19 -20.11
C PRO A 472 29.39 -3.63 -18.64
N GLY A 473 29.42 -4.93 -18.39
CA GLY A 473 29.46 -5.52 -17.04
C GLY A 473 28.15 -5.45 -16.26
N GLN A 474 27.08 -4.86 -16.79
CA GLN A 474 25.77 -4.84 -16.12
C GLN A 474 25.02 -6.16 -16.33
N LYS A 475 24.55 -6.74 -15.22
CA LYS A 475 23.66 -7.90 -15.27
C LYS A 475 22.23 -7.44 -15.62
N PRO A 476 21.48 -8.17 -16.46
CA PRO A 476 20.08 -7.85 -16.72
C PRO A 476 19.22 -7.91 -15.45
N TYR A 477 18.25 -7.00 -15.33
CA TYR A 477 17.30 -7.03 -14.22
C TYR A 477 16.24 -8.12 -14.42
N LEU A 478 15.85 -8.37 -15.67
CA LEU A 478 14.79 -9.29 -16.05
C LEU A 478 15.14 -10.00 -17.38
N PRO A 479 14.49 -11.14 -17.70
CA PRO A 479 14.48 -11.65 -19.06
C PRO A 479 13.94 -10.60 -20.03
N LYS A 480 14.54 -10.49 -21.23
CA LYS A 480 14.23 -9.44 -22.20
C LYS A 480 12.75 -9.42 -22.58
N HIS A 481 12.13 -10.58 -22.83
CA HIS A 481 10.72 -10.67 -23.17
C HIS A 481 9.79 -10.32 -22.01
N ILE A 482 10.21 -10.47 -20.74
CA ILE A 482 9.45 -10.00 -19.57
C ILE A 482 9.56 -8.48 -19.46
N LEU A 483 10.76 -7.92 -19.62
CA LEU A 483 11.00 -6.47 -19.55
C LEU A 483 10.16 -5.71 -20.60
N TRP A 484 9.90 -6.35 -21.74
CA TRP A 484 9.13 -5.78 -22.86
C TRP A 484 7.76 -6.44 -23.06
N ARG A 485 7.27 -7.22 -22.08
CA ARG A 485 5.92 -7.83 -22.11
C ARG A 485 4.85 -6.74 -21.99
N GLN A 486 3.82 -6.79 -22.82
CA GLN A 486 2.66 -5.90 -22.70
C GLN A 486 1.96 -6.08 -21.35
N LYS A 487 1.36 -5.00 -20.85
CA LYS A 487 0.55 -4.98 -19.63
C LYS A 487 -0.61 -5.99 -19.68
N GLU A 488 -0.61 -6.87 -18.69
CA GLU A 488 -1.77 -7.67 -18.26
C GLU A 488 -2.37 -7.05 -16.99
N GLN A 489 -3.70 -6.88 -16.95
CA GLN A 489 -4.38 -6.46 -15.72
C GLN A 489 -4.46 -7.63 -14.73
N PHE A 490 -4.36 -7.35 -13.42
CA PHE A 490 -4.26 -8.41 -12.41
C PHE A 490 -5.46 -9.34 -12.41
N SER A 491 -6.69 -8.80 -12.50
CA SER A 491 -7.92 -9.61 -12.52
C SER A 491 -8.06 -10.51 -13.74
N ASP A 492 -7.42 -10.18 -14.86
CA ASP A 492 -7.38 -11.01 -16.07
C ASP A 492 -6.21 -12.01 -16.00
N GLY A 493 -5.04 -11.57 -15.53
CA GLY A 493 -3.82 -12.36 -15.40
C GLY A 493 -3.91 -13.51 -14.40
N VAL A 494 -4.74 -13.39 -13.35
CA VAL A 494 -5.04 -14.48 -12.40
C VAL A 494 -5.84 -15.63 -13.02
N GLY A 495 -6.36 -15.47 -14.23
CA GLY A 495 -7.04 -16.51 -15.00
C GLY A 495 -8.44 -16.10 -15.44
N TYR A 496 -8.71 -16.23 -16.74
CA TYR A 496 -9.92 -15.71 -17.38
C TYR A 496 -11.24 -16.19 -16.77
N GLY A 497 -11.28 -17.43 -16.28
CA GLY A 497 -12.48 -17.99 -15.64
C GLY A 497 -12.90 -17.29 -14.34
N TRP A 498 -12.06 -16.44 -13.74
CA TRP A 498 -12.40 -15.74 -12.51
C TRP A 498 -13.50 -14.70 -12.72
N ILE A 499 -13.29 -13.76 -13.64
CA ILE A 499 -14.27 -12.70 -13.94
C ILE A 499 -15.56 -13.31 -14.50
N ASP A 500 -15.43 -14.32 -15.36
CA ASP A 500 -16.60 -14.97 -15.96
C ASP A 500 -17.42 -15.68 -14.87
N GLY A 501 -16.76 -16.36 -13.92
CA GLY A 501 -17.41 -16.96 -12.75
C GLY A 501 -18.13 -15.95 -11.83
N LEU A 502 -17.56 -14.75 -11.65
CA LEU A 502 -18.21 -13.67 -10.89
C LEU A 502 -19.49 -13.17 -11.58
N LYS A 503 -19.44 -12.97 -12.89
CA LYS A 503 -20.59 -12.52 -13.68
C LYS A 503 -21.70 -13.58 -13.69
N ASP A 504 -21.33 -14.84 -13.91
CA ASP A 504 -22.27 -15.96 -13.91
C ASP A 504 -22.94 -16.13 -12.55
N GLU A 505 -22.20 -15.96 -11.46
CA GLU A 505 -22.77 -16.03 -10.11
C GLU A 505 -23.68 -14.83 -9.84
N ALA A 506 -23.25 -13.60 -10.16
CA ALA A 506 -24.09 -12.41 -10.00
C ALA A 506 -25.42 -12.50 -10.75
N ALA A 507 -25.42 -13.13 -11.94
CA ALA A 507 -26.63 -13.36 -12.72
C ALA A 507 -27.66 -14.29 -12.05
N LYS A 508 -27.24 -15.12 -11.09
CA LYS A 508 -28.13 -15.97 -10.28
C LYS A 508 -28.76 -15.20 -9.11
N HIS A 509 -28.07 -14.18 -8.59
CA HIS A 509 -28.51 -13.40 -7.44
C HIS A 509 -29.30 -12.14 -7.80
N VAL A 510 -29.13 -11.62 -9.02
CA VAL A 510 -29.77 -10.38 -9.48
C VAL A 510 -30.58 -10.61 -10.75
N THR A 511 -31.88 -10.32 -10.67
CA THR A 511 -32.83 -10.46 -11.79
C THR A 511 -32.78 -9.24 -12.71
N ASP A 512 -33.25 -9.39 -13.94
CA ASP A 512 -33.35 -8.26 -14.88
C ASP A 512 -34.37 -7.21 -14.41
N GLU A 513 -35.40 -7.64 -13.67
CA GLU A 513 -36.39 -6.73 -13.07
C GLU A 513 -35.77 -5.83 -12.01
N GLN A 514 -34.89 -6.37 -11.16
CA GLN A 514 -34.14 -5.61 -10.17
C GLN A 514 -33.18 -4.59 -10.80
N MET A 515 -32.69 -4.86 -12.02
CA MET A 515 -31.78 -3.94 -12.72
C MET A 515 -32.51 -2.76 -13.39
N LYS A 516 -33.85 -2.77 -13.46
CA LYS A 516 -34.58 -1.61 -13.97
C LYS A 516 -34.45 -0.44 -13.02
N GLU A 517 -34.09 0.73 -13.55
CA GLU A 517 -33.90 1.94 -12.76
C GLU A 517 -35.13 2.29 -11.89
N GLU A 518 -36.34 2.12 -12.43
CA GLU A 518 -37.59 2.33 -11.67
C GLU A 518 -37.70 1.42 -10.44
N THR A 519 -37.29 0.16 -10.58
CA THR A 519 -37.27 -0.84 -9.50
C THR A 519 -36.21 -0.46 -8.47
N ILE A 520 -34.99 -0.13 -8.91
CA ILE A 520 -33.89 0.28 -8.02
C ILE A 520 -34.30 1.50 -7.21
N ARG A 521 -34.82 2.56 -7.85
CA ARG A 521 -35.21 3.79 -7.17
C ARG A 521 -36.34 3.56 -6.16
N LYS A 522 -37.22 2.60 -6.42
CA LYS A 522 -38.31 2.22 -5.51
C LYS A 522 -37.81 1.37 -4.33
N GLU A 523 -36.98 0.37 -4.58
CA GLU A 523 -36.56 -0.62 -3.57
C GLU A 523 -35.32 -0.18 -2.76
N LYS A 524 -34.48 0.66 -3.36
CA LYS A 524 -33.21 1.14 -2.81
C LYS A 524 -33.09 2.67 -2.94
N PRO A 525 -34.05 3.46 -2.41
CA PRO A 525 -34.03 4.93 -2.54
C PRO A 525 -32.75 5.56 -1.96
N GLN A 526 -32.12 4.92 -0.98
CA GLN A 526 -30.87 5.36 -0.38
C GLN A 526 -29.66 5.33 -1.32
N TRP A 527 -29.74 4.67 -2.49
CA TRP A 527 -28.65 4.67 -3.47
C TRP A 527 -28.54 6.00 -4.24
N GLY A 528 -29.61 6.81 -4.27
CA GLY A 528 -29.61 8.11 -4.95
C GLY A 528 -29.21 7.99 -6.42
N ASP A 529 -28.09 8.62 -6.78
CA ASP A 529 -27.55 8.62 -8.14
C ASP A 529 -26.42 7.61 -8.39
N ASP A 530 -25.93 6.92 -7.35
CA ASP A 530 -24.94 5.83 -7.48
C ASP A 530 -25.65 4.50 -7.79
N ILE A 531 -26.33 4.48 -8.92
CA ILE A 531 -27.09 3.32 -9.41
C ILE A 531 -26.13 2.34 -10.10
N PRO A 532 -26.08 1.07 -9.66
CA PRO A 532 -25.31 0.04 -10.33
C PRO A 532 -25.76 -0.16 -11.78
N ASP A 533 -24.81 -0.21 -12.70
CA ASP A 533 -25.02 -0.41 -14.14
C ASP A 533 -24.86 -1.87 -14.59
N SER A 534 -24.57 -2.78 -13.65
CA SER A 534 -24.40 -4.21 -13.88
C SER A 534 -24.89 -5.02 -12.69
N LYS A 535 -25.28 -6.27 -12.94
CA LYS A 535 -25.71 -7.24 -11.92
C LYS A 535 -24.62 -7.49 -10.86
N GLU A 536 -23.36 -7.54 -11.29
CA GLU A 536 -22.22 -7.70 -10.39
C GLU A 536 -22.06 -6.50 -9.46
N ALA A 537 -22.14 -5.27 -9.99
CA ALA A 537 -22.11 -4.06 -9.17
C ALA A 537 -23.30 -3.99 -8.19
N TYR A 538 -24.50 -4.42 -8.63
CA TYR A 538 -25.69 -4.50 -7.78
C TYR A 538 -25.49 -5.50 -6.64
N TRP A 539 -24.94 -6.67 -6.96
CA TRP A 539 -24.71 -7.74 -5.99
C TRP A 539 -23.71 -7.31 -4.91
N TYR A 540 -22.59 -6.72 -5.30
CA TYR A 540 -21.60 -6.17 -4.35
C TYR A 540 -22.15 -5.03 -3.52
N ARG A 541 -22.94 -4.12 -4.12
CA ARG A 541 -23.57 -3.04 -3.37
C ARG A 541 -24.57 -3.57 -2.33
N THR A 542 -25.30 -4.63 -2.67
CA THR A 542 -26.21 -5.28 -1.73
C THR A 542 -25.47 -5.90 -0.55
N MET A 543 -24.37 -6.63 -0.79
CA MET A 543 -23.53 -7.15 0.30
C MET A 543 -22.95 -6.03 1.18
N PHE A 544 -22.50 -4.93 0.56
CA PHE A 544 -21.99 -3.78 1.30
C PHE A 544 -23.06 -3.15 2.20
N ASP A 545 -24.28 -2.95 1.69
CA ASP A 545 -25.41 -2.38 2.44
C ASP A 545 -25.88 -3.30 3.59
N GLU A 546 -25.64 -4.61 3.51
CA GLU A 546 -25.90 -5.55 4.62
C GLU A 546 -24.89 -5.38 5.77
N ILE A 547 -23.66 -4.97 5.46
CA ILE A 547 -22.56 -4.81 6.42
C ILE A 547 -22.53 -3.40 6.99
N PHE A 548 -22.66 -2.39 6.13
CA PHE A 548 -22.43 -1.00 6.44
C PHE A 548 -23.69 -0.15 6.25
N PRO A 549 -23.98 0.79 7.16
CA PRO A 549 -25.07 1.74 6.99
C PRO A 549 -24.94 2.55 5.69
N PRO A 550 -26.04 3.01 5.08
CA PRO A 550 -26.00 3.69 3.78
C PRO A 550 -25.08 4.92 3.72
N TYR A 551 -24.92 5.68 4.81
CA TYR A 551 -24.05 6.87 4.83
C TYR A 551 -22.56 6.54 4.64
N CYS A 552 -22.14 5.30 4.91
CA CYS A 552 -20.79 4.81 4.65
C CYS A 552 -20.44 4.76 3.17
N ALA A 553 -21.44 4.68 2.28
CA ALA A 553 -21.24 4.58 0.84
C ALA A 553 -20.50 5.81 0.26
N SER A 554 -20.61 6.97 0.92
CA SER A 554 -19.89 8.19 0.53
C SER A 554 -18.35 8.06 0.57
N THR A 555 -17.83 7.02 1.26
CA THR A 555 -16.39 6.75 1.34
C THR A 555 -15.86 5.93 0.16
N VAL A 556 -16.75 5.43 -0.70
CA VAL A 556 -16.40 4.56 -1.84
C VAL A 556 -16.26 5.38 -3.12
N MET A 557 -15.18 5.14 -3.86
CA MET A 557 -14.98 5.69 -5.20
C MET A 557 -15.03 4.57 -6.24
N ARG A 558 -15.83 4.76 -7.28
CA ARG A 558 -15.83 3.86 -8.45
C ARG A 558 -14.56 4.06 -9.27
N TRP A 559 -13.88 2.97 -9.61
CA TRP A 559 -12.75 3.02 -10.54
C TRP A 559 -13.29 3.12 -11.96
N THR A 560 -13.12 4.27 -12.61
CA THR A 560 -13.60 4.50 -13.98
C THR A 560 -12.47 4.99 -14.91
N PRO A 561 -12.26 4.37 -16.09
CA PRO A 561 -11.29 4.82 -17.09
C PRO A 561 -11.73 6.10 -17.81
N THR A 562 -10.85 7.09 -17.97
CA THR A 562 -11.20 8.42 -18.53
C THR A 562 -11.46 8.41 -20.03
N TRP A 563 -10.69 7.63 -20.79
CA TRP A 563 -10.79 7.56 -22.27
C TRP A 563 -11.33 6.22 -22.74
N SER A 564 -12.35 5.71 -22.04
CA SER A 564 -13.08 4.52 -22.44
C SER A 564 -14.57 4.78 -22.35
N LYS A 565 -15.32 4.21 -23.30
CA LYS A 565 -16.79 4.23 -23.31
C LYS A 565 -17.39 2.98 -22.69
N GLN A 566 -16.57 2.14 -22.06
CA GLN A 566 -16.97 0.83 -21.56
C GLN A 566 -17.34 0.92 -20.09
N THR A 567 -18.43 0.24 -19.75
CA THR A 567 -18.88 0.06 -18.37
C THR A 567 -18.14 -1.07 -17.67
N ASP A 568 -17.66 -2.09 -18.41
CA ASP A 568 -16.80 -3.13 -17.85
C ASP A 568 -15.34 -2.64 -17.70
N PRO A 569 -14.78 -2.67 -16.48
CA PRO A 569 -13.41 -2.24 -16.24
C PRO A 569 -12.32 -3.22 -16.71
N SER A 570 -12.68 -4.44 -17.15
CA SER A 570 -11.70 -5.46 -17.60
C SER A 570 -10.84 -4.96 -18.76
N GLY A 571 -9.54 -5.27 -18.71
CA GLY A 571 -8.59 -4.95 -19.77
C GLY A 571 -8.92 -5.64 -21.09
N ARG A 572 -9.58 -6.80 -21.03
CA ARG A 572 -10.10 -7.54 -22.19
C ARG A 572 -11.15 -6.76 -22.97
N ALA A 573 -11.85 -5.84 -22.33
CA ALA A 573 -12.83 -5.02 -23.03
C ALA A 573 -12.12 -4.00 -23.96
N ILE A 574 -10.87 -3.63 -23.68
CA ILE A 574 -10.15 -2.60 -24.43
C ILE A 574 -9.61 -3.16 -25.76
N ALA A 575 -9.96 -2.52 -26.87
CA ALA A 575 -9.63 -3.01 -28.23
C ALA A 575 -8.12 -3.25 -28.50
N SER A 576 -7.23 -2.58 -27.76
CA SER A 576 -5.77 -2.76 -27.89
C SER A 576 -5.24 -4.07 -27.29
N HIS A 577 -6.03 -4.75 -26.44
CA HIS A 577 -5.69 -6.06 -25.88
C HIS A 577 -5.60 -7.13 -26.97
N ASP A 578 -6.63 -7.23 -27.83
CA ASP A 578 -6.69 -8.28 -28.86
C ASP A 578 -5.72 -8.06 -30.03
N ALA A 579 -5.24 -6.83 -30.23
CA ALA A 579 -4.29 -6.51 -31.30
C ALA A 579 -2.92 -7.17 -31.08
N ALA A 580 -2.45 -7.25 -29.84
CA ALA A 580 -1.14 -7.83 -29.53
C ALA A 580 -1.09 -9.36 -29.69
N TYR A 581 -2.22 -10.05 -29.51
CA TYR A 581 -2.31 -11.50 -29.70
C TYR A 581 -2.46 -11.91 -31.17
N LYS A 582 -2.91 -11.00 -32.05
CA LYS A 582 -2.98 -11.25 -33.50
C LYS A 582 -1.61 -11.18 -34.17
N ASP A 583 -0.72 -10.29 -33.70
CA ASP A 583 0.63 -10.15 -34.25
C ASP A 583 1.61 -11.24 -33.75
N ALA A 584 1.31 -11.91 -32.63
CA ALA A 584 2.11 -13.04 -32.12
C ALA A 584 1.80 -14.38 -32.84
N ALA A 585 0.81 -14.41 -33.73
CA ALA A 585 0.34 -15.60 -34.45
C ALA A 585 0.74 -15.62 -35.94
N VAL A 586 1.65 -14.74 -36.38
CA VAL A 586 2.15 -14.66 -37.76
C VAL A 586 3.64 -15.00 -37.82
#